data_AF-A0A0D7Q3M9-F1
#
_entry.id   AF-A0A0D7Q3M9-F1
#
_cell.length_a   1.000
_cell.length_b   1.000
_cell.length_c   1.000
_cell.angle_alpha   90.00
_cell.angle_beta   90.00
_cell.angle_gamma   90.00
#
_symmetry.space_group_name_H-M   'P 1'
#
loop_
_entity.id
_entity.type
_entity.pdbx_description
1 polymer ?
#
loop_
_entity_poly.entity_id
_entity_poly.type
_entity_poly.pdbx_seq_one_letter_code
_entity_poly.pdbx_strand_id
1 'polypeptide(L)'
;MVDEKIEATTWFLNGKDYVRSSYYMEDPATEFDIQGLELDWVGVCWDADFRSVDQRWQFYRFSGTRWQNVNDDNRKVYLTNAYRVLLTRARQGMVIYIPRGDPIDATRPPAFYVGTAAFLSKRGLPLLD
;
A
#
# COMPACT_ATOMS: atom_id res chain seq x y z
N MET A 1 -13.03 14.37 15.28
CA MET A 1 -11.69 14.31 15.90
C MET A 1 -10.74 14.92 14.91
N VAL A 2 -9.91 15.86 15.35
CA VAL A 2 -8.81 16.37 14.53
C VAL A 2 -7.73 15.30 14.63
N ASP A 3 -7.45 14.58 13.55
CA ASP A 3 -6.25 13.73 13.51
C ASP A 3 -5.04 14.66 13.64
N GLU A 4 -4.27 14.47 14.71
CA GLU A 4 -3.01 15.19 14.89
C GLU A 4 -2.07 14.78 13.76
N LYS A 5 -1.61 15.76 12.98
CA LYS A 5 -0.74 15.50 11.84
C LYS A 5 0.58 14.91 12.34
N ILE A 6 0.91 13.71 11.88
CA ILE A 6 2.15 13.02 12.24
C ILE A 6 3.34 13.84 11.72
N GLU A 7 4.36 14.02 12.56
CA GLU A 7 5.62 14.61 12.13
C GLU A 7 6.53 13.50 11.55
N ALA A 8 6.63 13.45 10.22
CA ALA A 8 7.30 12.36 9.51
C ALA A 8 8.73 12.08 10.03
N THR A 9 9.53 13.12 10.28
CA THR A 9 10.91 12.97 10.79
C THR A 9 10.94 12.19 12.11
N THR A 10 10.15 12.63 13.09
CA THR A 10 10.02 11.99 14.40
C THR A 10 9.45 10.57 14.28
N TRP A 11 8.47 10.37 13.39
CA TRP A 11 7.86 9.06 13.18
C TRP A 11 8.85 8.03 12.60
N PHE A 12 9.64 8.42 11.59
CA PHE A 12 10.60 7.52 10.94
C PHE A 12 11.91 7.35 11.71
N LEU A 13 12.42 8.40 12.36
CA LEU A 13 13.78 8.40 12.91
C LEU A 13 13.86 8.11 14.41
N ASN A 14 12.77 8.27 15.17
CA ASN A 14 12.81 7.99 16.60
C ASN A 14 12.92 6.49 16.89
N GLY A 15 13.62 6.17 17.98
CA GLY A 15 13.75 4.81 18.47
C GLY A 15 12.49 4.33 19.23
N LYS A 16 12.53 3.04 19.60
CA LYS A 16 11.49 2.34 20.36
C LYS A 16 11.12 2.95 21.71
N ASP A 17 11.84 3.94 22.22
CA ASP A 17 11.44 4.60 23.48
C ASP A 17 10.36 5.66 23.24
N TYR A 18 10.02 5.93 21.98
CA TYR A 18 9.02 6.90 21.55
C TYR A 18 7.77 6.19 21.01
N VAL A 19 6.64 6.39 21.69
CA VAL A 19 5.36 5.76 21.33
C VAL A 19 4.86 6.17 19.94
N ARG A 20 5.17 7.41 19.52
CA ARG A 20 4.84 7.97 18.19
C ARG A 20 5.85 7.58 17.10
N SER A 21 6.78 6.66 17.38
CA SER A 21 7.69 6.15 16.36
C SER A 21 7.03 5.02 15.55
N SER A 22 7.54 4.82 14.34
CA SER A 22 7.14 3.73 13.43
C SER A 22 7.30 2.32 14.02
N TYR A 23 8.02 2.15 15.13
CA TYR A 23 8.17 0.88 15.83
C TYR A 23 6.85 0.36 16.42
N TYR A 24 5.95 1.24 16.83
CA TYR A 24 4.69 0.85 17.48
C TYR A 24 3.49 0.88 16.54
N MET A 25 3.59 1.58 15.41
CA MET A 25 2.51 1.75 14.42
C MET A 25 1.16 2.19 15.03
N GLU A 26 1.18 2.92 16.16
CA GLU A 26 -0.04 3.43 16.81
C GLU A 26 -0.74 4.47 15.93
N ASP A 27 0.05 5.38 15.33
CA ASP A 27 -0.43 6.38 14.39
C ASP A 27 0.14 6.07 12.98
N PRO A 28 -0.69 5.66 12.01
CA PRO A 28 -0.22 5.42 10.65
C PRO A 28 -0.01 6.74 9.90
N ALA A 29 1.19 6.98 9.37
CA ALA A 29 1.43 8.10 8.46
C ALA A 29 0.70 7.88 7.13
N THR A 30 -0.05 8.87 6.66
CA THR A 30 -0.71 8.80 5.35
C THR A 30 0.29 9.02 4.22
N GLU A 31 -0.09 8.68 2.99
CA GLU A 31 0.72 8.95 1.80
C GLU A 31 1.02 10.45 1.62
N PHE A 32 0.16 11.33 2.16
CA PHE A 32 0.37 12.77 2.14
C PHE A 32 1.35 13.24 3.22
N ASP A 33 1.39 12.59 4.38
CA ASP A 33 2.32 12.93 5.46
C ASP A 33 3.77 12.65 5.06
N ILE A 34 3.97 11.70 4.14
CA ILE A 34 5.28 11.29 3.64
C ILE A 34 5.61 11.89 2.26
N GLN A 35 4.77 12.79 1.74
CA GLN A 35 5.00 13.41 0.45
C GLN A 35 6.24 14.33 0.50
N GLY A 36 7.22 14.09 -0.37
CA GLY A 36 8.50 14.81 -0.37
C GLY A 36 9.56 14.22 0.57
N LEU A 37 9.20 13.21 1.36
CA LEU A 37 10.15 12.37 2.07
C LEU A 37 10.75 11.34 1.10
N GLU A 38 12.05 11.14 1.16
CA GLU A 38 12.74 10.08 0.42
C GLU A 38 13.47 9.18 1.42
N LEU A 39 13.24 7.87 1.31
CA LEU A 39 13.87 6.86 2.15
C LEU A 39 14.84 6.05 1.29
N ASP A 40 15.97 5.64 1.86
CA ASP A 40 16.95 4.82 1.13
C ASP A 40 16.31 3.52 0.61
N TRP A 41 15.57 2.84 1.49
CA TRP A 41 14.83 1.62 1.18
C TRP A 41 13.39 1.71 1.64
N VAL A 42 12.45 1.19 0.85
CA VAL A 42 11.02 1.19 1.16
C VAL A 42 10.41 -0.20 0.97
N GLY A 43 9.58 -0.62 1.91
CA GLY A 43 8.64 -1.72 1.73
C GLY A 43 7.25 -1.19 1.38
N VAL A 44 6.62 -1.70 0.32
CA VAL A 44 5.24 -1.38 -0.04
C VAL A 44 4.39 -2.64 0.08
N CYS A 45 3.40 -2.61 0.98
CA CYS A 45 2.38 -3.65 1.08
C CYS A 45 1.25 -3.33 0.11
N TRP A 46 1.06 -4.18 -0.90
CA TRP A 46 0.06 -3.98 -1.95
C TRP A 46 -1.13 -4.89 -1.72
N ASP A 47 -2.31 -4.32 -1.47
CA ASP A 47 -3.52 -5.07 -1.16
C ASP A 47 -4.54 -5.14 -2.32
N ALA A 48 -5.68 -5.79 -2.09
CA ALA A 48 -6.69 -6.07 -3.11
C ALA A 48 -7.57 -4.85 -3.50
N ASP A 49 -7.37 -3.68 -2.89
CA ASP A 49 -8.10 -2.44 -3.17
C ASP A 49 -7.76 -1.87 -4.55
N PHE A 50 -6.50 -2.00 -4.98
CA PHE A 50 -6.04 -1.61 -6.30
C PHE A 50 -5.37 -2.78 -7.00
N ARG A 51 -6.17 -3.66 -7.61
CA ARG A 51 -5.67 -4.94 -8.16
C ARG A 51 -5.76 -5.02 -9.67
N SER A 52 -4.85 -5.78 -10.27
CA SER A 52 -4.87 -6.08 -11.71
C SER A 52 -5.63 -7.37 -11.97
N VAL A 53 -6.69 -7.31 -12.77
CA VAL A 53 -7.45 -8.46 -13.25
C VAL A 53 -7.44 -8.41 -14.77
N ASP A 54 -7.02 -9.49 -15.42
CA ASP A 54 -6.86 -9.55 -16.88
C ASP A 54 -6.03 -8.39 -17.46
N GLN A 55 -4.95 -8.02 -16.75
CA GLN A 55 -4.06 -6.89 -17.07
C GLN A 55 -4.74 -5.51 -17.02
N ARG A 56 -5.93 -5.40 -16.43
CA ARG A 56 -6.65 -4.13 -16.22
C ARG A 56 -6.72 -3.83 -14.73
N TRP A 57 -6.42 -2.58 -14.38
CA TRP A 57 -6.54 -2.11 -13.01
C TRP A 57 -8.01 -1.93 -12.64
N GLN A 58 -8.37 -2.48 -11.49
CA GLN A 58 -9.71 -2.38 -10.90
C GLN A 58 -9.59 -1.75 -9.50
N PHE A 59 -10.65 -1.07 -9.11
CA PHE A 59 -10.68 -0.21 -7.93
C PHE A 59 -11.74 -0.72 -6.96
N TYR A 60 -11.32 -1.03 -5.75
CA TYR A 60 -12.17 -1.58 -4.71
C TYR A 60 -11.93 -0.87 -3.38
N ARG A 61 -12.95 -0.91 -2.53
CA ARG A 61 -12.84 -0.55 -1.13
C ARG A 61 -13.39 -1.69 -0.29
N PHE A 62 -12.74 -1.99 0.82
CA PHE A 62 -13.28 -2.94 1.78
C PHE A 62 -14.29 -2.21 2.68
N SER A 63 -15.51 -2.75 2.83
CA SER A 63 -16.53 -2.15 3.68
C SER A 63 -17.44 -3.23 4.26
N GLY A 64 -17.51 -3.26 5.60
CA GLY A 64 -18.13 -4.35 6.33
C GLY A 64 -17.30 -5.61 6.19
N THR A 65 -17.82 -6.59 5.46
CA THR A 65 -17.19 -7.89 5.25
C THR A 65 -16.88 -8.18 3.78
N ARG A 66 -16.98 -7.17 2.90
CA ARG A 66 -16.85 -7.37 1.45
C ARG A 66 -16.15 -6.23 0.74
N TRP A 67 -15.52 -6.59 -0.38
CA TRP A 67 -15.01 -5.64 -1.36
C TRP A 67 -16.15 -5.07 -2.21
N GLN A 68 -16.13 -3.77 -2.41
CA GLN A 68 -17.11 -3.04 -3.24
C GLN A 68 -16.35 -2.23 -4.29
N ASN A 69 -16.88 -2.16 -5.52
CA ASN A 69 -16.29 -1.32 -6.56
C ASN A 69 -16.28 0.15 -6.14
N VAL A 70 -15.17 0.82 -6.40
CA VAL A 70 -15.09 2.28 -6.31
C VAL A 70 -15.57 2.83 -7.65
N ASN A 71 -16.81 3.32 -7.69
CA ASN A 71 -17.39 3.87 -8.92
C ASN A 71 -17.13 5.37 -9.09
N ASP A 72 -16.92 6.09 -7.99
CA ASP A 72 -16.61 7.52 -7.97
C ASP A 72 -15.22 7.78 -8.57
N ASP A 73 -15.14 8.63 -9.60
CA ASP A 73 -13.91 8.86 -10.34
C ASP A 73 -12.86 9.63 -9.52
N ASN A 74 -13.29 10.55 -8.65
CA ASN A 74 -12.37 11.26 -7.76
C ASN A 74 -11.67 10.28 -6.81
N ARG A 75 -12.41 9.32 -6.25
CA ARG A 75 -11.84 8.27 -5.40
C ARG A 75 -10.90 7.32 -6.14
N LYS A 76 -11.18 6.99 -7.42
CA LYS A 76 -10.24 6.20 -8.24
C LYS A 76 -8.94 6.96 -8.48
N VAL A 77 -9.03 8.25 -8.80
CA VAL A 77 -7.84 9.12 -8.97
C VAL A 77 -7.06 9.21 -7.67
N TYR A 78 -7.73 9.41 -6.54
CA TYR A 78 -7.11 9.42 -5.22
C TYR A 78 -6.35 8.12 -4.95
N LEU A 79 -6.99 6.96 -5.13
CA LEU A 79 -6.36 5.66 -4.91
C LEU A 79 -5.16 5.46 -5.81
N THR A 80 -5.28 5.79 -7.10
CA THR A 80 -4.15 5.72 -8.05
C THR A 80 -2.98 6.58 -7.59
N ASN A 81 -3.27 7.78 -7.09
CA ASN A 81 -2.23 8.72 -6.65
C ASN A 81 -1.56 8.28 -5.35
N ALA A 82 -2.29 7.67 -4.42
CA ALA A 82 -1.70 7.07 -3.21
C ALA A 82 -0.61 6.05 -3.60
N TYR A 83 -0.93 5.10 -4.49
CA TYR A 83 0.05 4.13 -5.00
C TYR A 83 1.21 4.80 -5.76
N ARG A 84 0.97 5.85 -6.56
CA ARG A 84 2.07 6.59 -7.23
C ARG A 84 3.02 7.26 -6.24
N VAL A 85 2.50 7.84 -5.16
CA VAL A 85 3.32 8.44 -4.11
C VAL A 85 4.17 7.36 -3.44
N LEU A 86 3.56 6.26 -2.99
CA LEU A 86 4.26 5.13 -2.35
C LEU A 86 5.38 4.57 -3.24
N LEU A 87 5.07 4.30 -4.52
CA LEU A 87 6.00 3.71 -5.48
C LEU A 87 7.17 4.62 -5.88
N THR A 88 7.17 5.88 -5.45
CA THR A 88 8.24 6.86 -5.74
C THR A 88 9.01 7.32 -4.51
N ARG A 89 8.81 6.70 -3.33
CA ARG A 89 9.49 7.10 -2.07
C ARG A 89 10.90 6.54 -1.90
N ALA A 90 11.25 5.46 -2.60
CA ALA A 90 12.56 4.80 -2.47
C ALA A 90 13.65 5.48 -3.31
N ARG A 91 14.84 5.65 -2.72
CA ARG A 91 16.04 6.16 -3.42
C ARG A 91 16.95 5.07 -3.95
N GLN A 92 17.20 4.03 -3.14
CA GLN A 92 18.15 2.96 -3.48
C GLN A 92 17.41 1.70 -3.93
N GLY A 93 16.30 1.35 -3.27
CA GLY A 93 15.56 0.16 -3.61
C GLY A 93 14.20 0.04 -2.93
N MET A 94 13.35 -0.79 -3.51
CA MET A 94 11.99 -1.03 -3.04
C MET A 94 11.68 -2.52 -3.05
N VAL A 95 11.02 -2.98 -1.98
CA VAL A 95 10.39 -4.31 -1.93
C VAL A 95 8.88 -4.12 -1.98
N ILE A 96 8.23 -4.76 -2.95
CA ILE A 96 6.76 -4.78 -3.03
C ILE A 96 6.29 -6.13 -2.52
N TYR A 97 5.57 -6.12 -1.40
CA TYR A 97 4.93 -7.30 -0.85
C TYR A 97 3.49 -7.40 -1.36
N ILE A 98 3.18 -8.52 -2.02
CA ILE A 98 1.82 -8.89 -2.42
C ILE A 98 1.43 -10.15 -1.64
N PRO A 99 0.33 -10.14 -0.86
CA PRO A 99 -0.14 -11.33 -0.18
C PRO A 99 -0.44 -12.49 -1.14
N ARG A 100 -0.25 -13.73 -0.71
CA ARG A 100 -0.69 -14.90 -1.51
C ARG A 100 -2.22 -15.06 -1.54
N GLY A 101 -2.92 -14.36 -0.66
CA GLY A 101 -4.33 -14.62 -0.33
C GLY A 101 -4.52 -15.94 0.40
N ASP A 102 -5.77 -16.24 0.72
CA ASP A 102 -6.16 -17.41 1.50
C ASP A 102 -7.45 -18.01 0.91
N PRO A 103 -7.42 -19.26 0.38
CA PRO A 103 -8.59 -19.90 -0.24
C PRO A 103 -9.80 -20.07 0.69
N ILE A 104 -9.58 -20.11 2.01
CA ILE A 104 -10.67 -20.26 3.00
C ILE A 104 -11.22 -18.91 3.48
N ASP A 105 -10.52 -17.81 3.19
CA ASP A 105 -10.93 -16.46 3.58
C ASP A 105 -11.53 -15.71 2.38
N ALA A 106 -12.85 -15.58 2.39
CA ALA A 106 -13.60 -14.90 1.34
C ALA A 106 -13.24 -13.40 1.20
N THR A 107 -12.57 -12.80 2.18
CA THR A 107 -12.13 -11.40 2.11
C THR A 107 -10.81 -11.23 1.36
N ARG A 108 -10.01 -12.29 1.20
CA ARG A 108 -8.69 -12.24 0.56
C ARG A 108 -8.39 -13.47 -0.31
N PRO A 109 -9.30 -13.88 -1.22
CA PRO A 109 -9.05 -15.02 -2.10
C PRO A 109 -7.77 -14.81 -2.93
N PRO A 110 -6.97 -15.86 -3.22
CA PRO A 110 -5.73 -15.74 -3.98
C PRO A 110 -5.86 -15.02 -5.32
N ALA A 111 -7.02 -15.17 -5.98
CA ALA A 111 -7.32 -14.52 -7.24
C ALA A 111 -7.22 -12.97 -7.20
N PHE A 112 -7.35 -12.35 -6.03
CA PHE A 112 -7.19 -10.89 -5.90
C PHE A 112 -5.74 -10.42 -6.05
N TYR A 113 -4.78 -11.30 -5.80
CA TYR A 113 -3.38 -10.95 -5.70
C TYR A 113 -2.53 -11.51 -6.84
N VAL A 114 -2.86 -12.71 -7.33
CA VAL A 114 -2.13 -13.39 -8.41
C VAL A 114 -2.00 -12.52 -9.66
N GLY A 115 -3.08 -11.84 -10.06
CA GLY A 115 -3.07 -10.97 -11.24
C GLY A 115 -2.13 -9.77 -11.10
N THR A 116 -2.11 -9.13 -9.93
CA THR A 116 -1.20 -8.02 -9.62
C THR A 116 0.26 -8.50 -9.60
N ALA A 117 0.55 -9.62 -8.94
CA ALA A 117 1.90 -10.18 -8.88
C ALA A 117 2.42 -10.54 -10.27
N ALA A 118 1.59 -11.20 -11.09
CA ALA A 118 1.92 -11.54 -12.47
C ALA A 118 2.12 -10.28 -13.34
N PHE A 119 1.30 -9.23 -13.14
CA PHE A 119 1.46 -7.96 -13.84
C PHE A 119 2.82 -7.32 -13.53
N LEU A 120 3.19 -7.21 -12.25
CA LEU A 120 4.48 -6.61 -11.84
C LEU A 120 5.67 -7.44 -12.32
N SER A 121 5.60 -8.77 -12.20
CA SER A 121 6.66 -9.67 -12.67
C SER A 121 6.90 -9.51 -14.17
N LYS A 122 5.82 -9.46 -14.97
CA LYS A 122 5.89 -9.20 -16.42
C LYS A 122 6.50 -7.83 -16.76
N ARG A 123 6.49 -6.86 -15.83
CA ARG A 123 7.10 -5.54 -15.98
C ARG A 123 8.57 -5.48 -15.51
N GLY A 124 9.16 -6.64 -15.19
CA GLY A 124 10.58 -6.74 -14.88
C GLY A 124 10.90 -6.64 -13.39
N LEU A 125 9.91 -6.71 -12.50
CA LEU A 125 10.17 -6.85 -11.07
C LEU A 125 10.46 -8.33 -10.76
N PRO A 126 11.69 -8.69 -10.33
CA PRO A 126 12.00 -10.07 -9.98
C PRO A 126 11.25 -10.47 -8.71
N LEU A 127 10.85 -11.74 -8.62
CA LEU A 127 10.38 -12.32 -7.36
C LEU A 127 11.59 -12.55 -6.46
N LEU A 128 11.42 -12.25 -5.17
CA LEU A 128 12.41 -12.54 -4.13
C LEU A 128 11.98 -13.84 -3.44
N ASP A 129 12.94 -14.74 -3.23
CA ASP A 129 12.77 -16.02 -2.54
C ASP A 129 12.96 -15.88 -1.03
#